data_AF-A0A5E4KK28-F1
#
_entry.id   AF-A0A5E4KK28-F1
#
_cell.length_a   1.000
_cell.length_b   1.000
_cell.length_c   1.000
_cell.angle_alpha   90.00
_cell.angle_beta   90.00
_cell.angle_gamma   90.00
#
_symmetry.space_group_name_H-M   'P 1'
#
loop_
_entity.id
_entity.type
_entity.pdbx_description
1 polymer ?
#
loop_
_entity_poly.entity_id
_entity_poly.type
_entity_poly.pdbx_seq_one_letter_code
_entity_poly.pdbx_strand_id
1 'polypeptide(L)'
;MQVNISNSEIATQIRVWESVSFECKETLNKEIKEKLSTYFAAFANTSGGLFIIGVNNSKETVGYSLKKGDREYISEQAKNCRPQVQINIEEERDYDNHKIVLIYVHKSDNKIHIDNKYRFPIRVGSNIDYLDITGLIPLAKERLGLDYATTKPEILLRSSSFEERVKTKAKPEEIELCLKAVEWINKEARLQGLREIELLSYKRQMFDEDQILEALEELLNDKEAEIRKKVIEILSIMISSEDDESRQKLIDRYSNQLINIAKADSNLEARSEAIRILVEMNNKHVIEIIIEITIQEKDELFNRIKSSGFRNLVEETKLEIKNKLIEELNNSKQSENIKNRIIEILEIIRMSGGFDF
;
A
#
# COMPACT_ATOMS: atom_id res chain seq x y z
N MET A 1 -18.75 13.97 -20.95
CA MET A 1 -19.68 14.18 -22.09
C MET A 1 -21.09 14.05 -21.53
N GLN A 2 -21.96 15.07 -21.62
CA GLN A 2 -23.37 14.94 -21.23
C GLN A 2 -24.05 14.05 -22.26
N VAL A 3 -24.45 12.84 -21.84
CA VAL A 3 -25.27 11.96 -22.68
C VAL A 3 -26.70 12.46 -22.56
N ASN A 4 -27.17 13.22 -23.54
CA ASN A 4 -28.58 13.60 -23.62
C ASN A 4 -29.37 12.43 -24.20
N ILE A 5 -30.06 11.67 -23.35
CA ILE A 5 -31.00 10.64 -23.78
C ILE A 5 -32.27 11.32 -24.34
N SER A 6 -32.78 10.81 -25.45
CA SER A 6 -34.03 11.26 -26.06
C SER A 6 -35.24 10.68 -25.31
N ASN A 7 -36.39 11.35 -25.39
CA ASN A 7 -37.63 10.83 -24.78
C ASN A 7 -38.05 9.48 -25.40
N SER A 8 -37.74 9.23 -26.68
CA SER A 8 -37.95 7.92 -27.32
C SER A 8 -37.09 6.80 -26.72
N GLU A 9 -35.86 7.11 -26.32
CA GLU A 9 -34.98 6.16 -25.67
C GLU A 9 -35.42 5.91 -24.22
N ILE A 10 -35.83 6.94 -23.49
CA ILE A 10 -36.47 6.79 -22.17
C ILE A 10 -37.69 5.85 -22.27
N ALA A 11 -38.57 6.07 -23.24
CA ALA A 11 -39.75 5.23 -23.46
C ALA A 11 -39.39 3.77 -23.80
N THR A 12 -38.28 3.57 -24.49
CA THR A 12 -37.77 2.22 -24.80
C THR A 12 -37.25 1.53 -23.54
N GLN A 13 -36.45 2.24 -22.73
CA GLN A 13 -35.89 1.72 -21.48
C GLN A 13 -36.99 1.37 -20.46
N ILE A 14 -37.96 2.27 -20.25
CA ILE A 14 -39.11 2.01 -19.37
C ILE A 14 -39.89 0.77 -19.82
N ARG A 15 -40.06 0.58 -21.14
CA ARG A 15 -40.78 -0.57 -21.70
C ARG A 15 -40.04 -1.89 -21.47
N VAL A 16 -38.73 -1.92 -21.74
CA VAL A 16 -37.87 -3.08 -21.47
C VAL A 16 -37.85 -3.39 -19.98
N TRP A 17 -37.94 -2.36 -19.13
CA TRP A 17 -37.88 -2.42 -17.68
C TRP A 17 -36.53 -2.88 -17.14
N GLU A 18 -36.28 -2.60 -15.86
CA GLU A 18 -35.00 -2.71 -15.15
C GLU A 18 -33.99 -3.71 -15.74
N SER A 19 -32.79 -3.23 -16.01
CA SER A 19 -31.73 -3.99 -16.68
C SER A 19 -30.37 -3.73 -16.02
N VAL A 20 -29.30 -4.32 -16.55
CA VAL A 20 -27.94 -4.13 -16.03
C VAL A 20 -27.55 -2.64 -15.98
N SER A 21 -28.11 -1.81 -16.87
CA SER A 21 -27.80 -0.37 -16.97
C SER A 21 -29.01 0.53 -16.75
N PHE A 22 -30.11 0.01 -16.20
CA PHE A 22 -31.35 0.77 -16.02
C PHE A 22 -32.09 0.39 -14.74
N GLU A 23 -32.49 1.39 -13.94
CA GLU A 23 -33.32 1.20 -12.75
C GLU A 23 -34.39 2.30 -12.68
N CYS A 24 -35.61 1.95 -12.29
CA CYS A 24 -36.70 2.90 -12.07
C CYS A 24 -37.17 2.84 -10.62
N LYS A 25 -37.49 4.00 -10.05
CA LYS A 25 -38.21 4.11 -8.78
C LYS A 25 -39.29 5.18 -8.88
N GLU A 26 -40.37 4.97 -8.16
CA GLU A 26 -41.48 5.91 -8.13
C GLU A 26 -41.07 7.20 -7.42
N THR A 27 -40.45 7.06 -6.24
CA THR A 27 -40.07 8.17 -5.37
C THR A 27 -38.75 7.91 -4.65
N LEU A 28 -38.12 8.97 -4.16
CA LEU A 28 -36.94 8.88 -3.31
C LEU A 28 -37.32 8.68 -1.83
N ASN A 29 -37.95 7.55 -1.52
CA ASN A 29 -38.32 7.18 -0.16
C ASN A 29 -37.09 6.75 0.68
N LYS A 30 -37.29 6.52 1.99
CA LYS A 30 -36.21 6.17 2.92
C LYS A 30 -35.41 4.93 2.48
N GLU A 31 -36.08 3.89 2.02
CA GLU A 31 -35.43 2.64 1.58
C GLU A 31 -34.52 2.89 0.38
N ILE A 32 -35.00 3.64 -0.61
CA ILE A 32 -34.21 3.97 -1.80
C ILE A 32 -33.03 4.87 -1.43
N LYS A 33 -33.25 5.87 -0.58
CA LYS A 33 -32.20 6.76 -0.08
C LYS A 33 -31.03 5.98 0.53
N GLU A 34 -31.33 5.02 1.40
CA GLU A 34 -30.32 4.18 2.06
C GLU A 34 -29.57 3.23 1.10
N LYS A 35 -30.15 2.92 -0.06
CA LYS A 35 -29.59 2.03 -1.08
C LYS A 35 -28.91 2.75 -2.25
N LEU A 36 -29.00 4.09 -2.35
CA LEU A 36 -28.45 4.83 -3.49
C LEU A 36 -26.96 4.58 -3.75
N SER A 37 -26.14 4.59 -2.69
CA SER A 37 -24.70 4.30 -2.84
C SER A 37 -24.45 2.89 -3.40
N THR A 38 -25.26 1.90 -2.99
CA THR A 38 -25.21 0.55 -3.54
C THR A 38 -25.58 0.53 -5.03
N TYR A 39 -26.63 1.23 -5.45
CA TYR A 39 -27.00 1.35 -6.86
C TYR A 39 -25.89 2.01 -7.69
N PHE A 40 -25.31 3.11 -7.21
CA PHE A 40 -24.27 3.84 -7.92
C PHE A 40 -23.00 3.02 -8.08
N ALA A 41 -22.54 2.37 -7.01
CA ALA A 41 -21.41 1.46 -7.09
C ALA A 41 -21.70 0.28 -8.03
N ALA A 42 -22.92 -0.30 -8.00
CA ALA A 42 -23.29 -1.42 -8.88
C ALA A 42 -23.25 -1.05 -10.37
N PHE A 43 -23.78 0.13 -10.73
CA PHE A 43 -23.71 0.62 -12.10
C PHE A 43 -22.27 0.91 -12.54
N ALA A 44 -21.49 1.63 -11.72
CA ALA A 44 -20.10 1.94 -12.04
C ALA A 44 -19.22 0.68 -12.17
N ASN A 45 -19.51 -0.35 -11.38
CA ASN A 45 -18.83 -1.65 -11.41
C ASN A 45 -19.26 -2.57 -12.56
N THR A 46 -20.24 -2.16 -13.36
CA THR A 46 -20.68 -2.92 -14.53
C THR A 46 -20.52 -2.11 -15.80
N SER A 47 -21.59 -1.51 -16.30
CA SER A 47 -21.61 -0.80 -17.60
C SER A 47 -22.00 0.68 -17.47
N GLY A 48 -21.99 1.21 -16.25
CA GLY A 48 -22.71 2.45 -15.96
C GLY A 48 -24.23 2.22 -16.04
N GLY A 49 -25.00 3.30 -16.00
CA GLY A 49 -26.44 3.17 -16.17
C GLY A 49 -27.22 4.45 -15.92
N LEU A 50 -28.54 4.31 -16.05
CA LEU A 50 -29.52 5.35 -15.85
C LEU A 50 -30.47 4.94 -14.72
N PHE A 51 -30.52 5.76 -13.66
CA PHE A 51 -31.46 5.62 -12.57
C PHE A 51 -32.54 6.71 -12.70
N ILE A 52 -33.79 6.30 -12.89
CA ILE A 52 -34.93 7.21 -13.06
C ILE A 52 -35.78 7.25 -11.80
N ILE A 53 -36.18 8.46 -11.40
CA ILE A 53 -37.18 8.67 -10.34
C ILE A 53 -38.44 9.30 -10.96
N GLY A 54 -39.61 8.75 -10.63
CA GLY A 54 -40.91 9.18 -11.14
C GLY A 54 -41.61 8.14 -12.01
N VAL A 55 -41.18 6.88 -11.98
CA VAL A 55 -41.79 5.75 -12.72
C VAL A 55 -42.10 4.63 -11.74
N ASN A 56 -43.35 4.17 -11.72
CA ASN A 56 -43.81 3.13 -10.80
C ASN A 56 -43.50 1.71 -11.33
N ASN A 57 -43.74 0.68 -10.50
CA ASN A 57 -43.50 -0.72 -10.87
C ASN A 57 -44.41 -1.23 -12.00
N SER A 58 -45.51 -0.54 -12.28
CA SER A 58 -46.40 -0.80 -13.43
C SER A 58 -45.86 -0.20 -14.74
N LYS A 59 -44.65 0.38 -14.72
CA LYS A 59 -44.01 1.09 -15.84
C LYS A 59 -44.72 2.38 -16.24
N GLU A 60 -45.56 2.92 -15.37
CA GLU A 60 -46.29 4.18 -15.60
C GLU A 60 -45.47 5.35 -15.06
N THR A 61 -45.47 6.45 -15.80
CA THR A 61 -44.84 7.69 -15.33
C THR A 61 -45.81 8.41 -14.40
N VAL A 62 -45.41 8.55 -13.14
CA VAL A 62 -46.18 9.25 -12.10
C VAL A 62 -45.58 10.62 -11.75
N GLY A 63 -44.33 10.85 -12.17
CA GLY A 63 -43.58 12.07 -11.92
C GLY A 63 -42.92 12.13 -10.54
N TYR A 64 -41.79 12.83 -10.48
CA TYR A 64 -41.08 13.18 -9.27
C TYR A 64 -40.28 14.47 -9.47
N SER A 65 -40.44 15.42 -8.55
CA SER A 65 -39.59 16.61 -8.43
C SER A 65 -38.73 16.50 -7.18
N LEU A 66 -37.44 16.83 -7.30
CA LEU A 66 -36.52 16.84 -6.16
C LEU A 66 -37.01 17.82 -5.08
N LYS A 67 -37.05 17.36 -3.83
CA LYS A 67 -37.31 18.22 -2.68
C LYS A 67 -36.02 18.93 -2.26
N LYS A 68 -36.14 20.00 -1.46
CA LYS A 68 -34.99 20.70 -0.88
C LYS A 68 -34.06 19.71 -0.18
N GLY A 69 -32.78 19.65 -0.59
CA GLY A 69 -31.77 18.76 -0.03
C GLY A 69 -31.64 17.40 -0.72
N ASP A 70 -32.56 17.00 -1.61
CA ASP A 70 -32.48 15.71 -2.28
C ASP A 70 -31.27 15.64 -3.24
N ARG A 71 -30.98 16.73 -3.97
CA ARG A 71 -29.84 16.80 -4.89
C ARG A 71 -28.51 16.63 -4.16
N GLU A 72 -28.34 17.34 -3.05
CA GLU A 72 -27.17 17.26 -2.18
C GLU A 72 -27.02 15.84 -1.62
N TYR A 73 -28.13 15.26 -1.14
CA TYR A 73 -28.14 13.90 -0.61
C TYR A 73 -27.73 12.86 -1.67
N ILE A 74 -28.30 12.93 -2.88
CA ILE A 74 -27.94 12.04 -3.99
C ILE A 74 -26.43 12.17 -4.31
N SER A 75 -25.93 13.39 -4.37
CA SER A 75 -24.52 13.68 -4.62
C SER A 75 -23.62 13.14 -3.50
N GLU A 76 -24.05 13.26 -2.25
CA GLU A 76 -23.35 12.71 -1.09
C GLU A 76 -23.31 11.17 -1.11
N GLN A 77 -24.38 10.50 -1.54
CA GLN A 77 -24.37 9.04 -1.68
C GLN A 77 -23.37 8.56 -2.73
N ALA A 78 -23.16 9.31 -3.81
CA ALA A 78 -22.11 9.01 -4.79
C ALA A 78 -20.69 9.24 -4.21
N LYS A 79 -20.51 10.30 -3.39
CA LYS A 79 -19.26 10.58 -2.68
C LYS A 79 -18.94 9.58 -1.57
N ASN A 80 -19.97 8.95 -0.99
CA ASN A 80 -19.81 7.92 0.04
C ASN A 80 -19.37 6.57 -0.52
N CYS A 81 -19.42 6.39 -1.85
CA CYS A 81 -18.76 5.26 -2.49
C CYS A 81 -17.23 5.44 -2.43
N ARG A 82 -16.46 4.34 -2.35
CA ARG A 82 -14.99 4.41 -2.35
C ARG A 82 -14.40 3.51 -3.44
N PRO A 83 -13.60 4.05 -4.38
CA PRO A 83 -13.45 5.48 -4.67
C PRO A 83 -14.81 6.11 -5.05
N GLN A 84 -14.89 7.43 -5.08
CA GLN A 84 -16.14 8.15 -5.37
C GLN A 84 -16.66 7.80 -6.77
N VAL A 85 -17.98 7.63 -6.89
CA VAL A 85 -18.64 7.38 -8.18
C VAL A 85 -19.00 8.72 -8.83
N GLN A 86 -18.75 8.85 -10.13
CA GLN A 86 -19.16 10.01 -10.91
C GLN A 86 -20.61 9.85 -11.36
N ILE A 87 -21.45 10.84 -11.04
CA ILE A 87 -22.84 10.89 -11.47
C ILE A 87 -23.19 12.25 -12.07
N ASN A 88 -24.17 12.26 -12.98
CA ASN A 88 -24.80 13.47 -13.48
C ASN A 88 -26.29 13.43 -13.15
N ILE A 89 -26.82 14.49 -12.55
CA ILE A 89 -28.24 14.61 -12.21
C ILE A 89 -28.86 15.60 -13.19
N GLU A 90 -29.84 15.14 -13.97
CA GLU A 90 -30.73 15.99 -14.77
C GLU A 90 -32.06 16.11 -14.02
N GLU A 91 -32.31 17.32 -13.55
CA GLU A 91 -33.48 17.65 -12.73
C GLU A 91 -34.65 18.03 -13.62
N GLU A 92 -35.85 17.62 -13.23
CA GLU A 92 -37.12 18.09 -13.80
C GLU A 92 -37.24 17.89 -15.33
N ARG A 93 -36.83 16.72 -15.83
CA ARG A 93 -37.03 16.35 -17.24
C ARG A 93 -38.52 16.16 -17.54
N ASP A 94 -39.06 16.92 -18.49
CA ASP A 94 -40.42 16.71 -18.97
C ASP A 94 -40.53 15.43 -19.82
N TYR A 95 -41.32 14.48 -19.35
CA TYR A 95 -41.58 13.19 -19.98
C TYR A 95 -43.02 12.74 -19.69
N ASP A 96 -43.78 12.41 -20.74
CA ASP A 96 -45.17 11.96 -20.64
C ASP A 96 -46.07 12.87 -19.78
N ASN A 97 -45.97 14.19 -19.99
CA ASN A 97 -46.66 15.24 -19.21
C ASN A 97 -46.32 15.29 -17.71
N HIS A 98 -45.28 14.60 -17.27
CA HIS A 98 -44.78 14.61 -15.90
C HIS A 98 -43.32 15.06 -15.88
N LYS A 99 -42.88 15.57 -14.73
CA LYS A 99 -41.46 15.82 -14.47
C LYS A 99 -40.84 14.57 -13.86
N ILE A 100 -39.71 14.11 -14.38
CA ILE A 100 -38.92 13.01 -13.81
C ILE A 100 -37.49 13.45 -13.50
N VAL A 101 -36.79 12.66 -12.71
CA VAL A 101 -35.36 12.88 -12.42
C VAL A 101 -34.54 11.78 -13.06
N LEU A 102 -33.49 12.17 -13.79
CA LEU A 102 -32.55 11.25 -14.41
C LEU A 102 -31.20 11.36 -13.71
N ILE A 103 -30.68 10.23 -13.23
CA ILE A 103 -29.34 10.15 -12.64
C ILE A 103 -28.50 9.22 -13.51
N TYR A 104 -27.55 9.79 -14.24
CA TYR A 104 -26.60 9.04 -15.04
C TYR A 104 -25.41 8.65 -14.18
N VAL A 105 -25.10 7.36 -14.15
CA VAL A 105 -23.93 6.81 -13.47
C VAL A 105 -22.94 6.35 -14.53
N HIS A 106 -21.72 6.90 -14.50
CA HIS A 106 -20.70 6.55 -15.48
C HIS A 106 -20.11 5.17 -15.17
N LYS A 107 -19.80 4.40 -16.22
CA LYS A 107 -18.98 3.21 -16.08
C LYS A 107 -17.59 3.63 -15.61
N SER A 108 -17.01 2.88 -14.68
CA SER A 108 -15.63 3.06 -14.28
C SER A 108 -14.74 2.03 -14.94
N ASP A 109 -13.79 2.47 -15.76
CA ASP A 109 -12.92 1.56 -16.50
C ASP A 109 -11.70 1.12 -15.67
N ASN A 110 -11.22 1.97 -14.77
CA ASN A 110 -9.98 1.76 -14.01
C ASN A 110 -10.16 1.78 -12.49
N LYS A 111 -11.39 1.57 -12.00
CA LYS A 111 -11.72 1.60 -10.57
C LYS A 111 -12.78 0.55 -10.25
N ILE A 112 -12.70 -0.03 -9.06
CA ILE A 112 -13.75 -0.86 -8.47
C ILE A 112 -14.28 -0.11 -7.25
N HIS A 113 -15.59 0.12 -7.22
CA HIS A 113 -16.28 0.93 -6.21
C HIS A 113 -16.89 0.06 -5.13
N ILE A 114 -16.70 0.45 -3.88
CA ILE A 114 -17.48 -0.06 -2.74
C ILE A 114 -18.59 0.91 -2.37
N ASP A 115 -19.68 0.37 -1.85
CA ASP A 115 -20.78 1.16 -1.29
C ASP A 115 -20.46 1.66 0.13
N ASN A 116 -21.38 2.45 0.72
CA ASN A 116 -21.22 2.98 2.08
C ASN A 116 -21.24 1.91 3.19
N LYS A 117 -21.52 0.65 2.85
CA LYS A 117 -21.47 -0.51 3.75
C LYS A 117 -20.24 -1.39 3.50
N TYR A 118 -19.25 -0.90 2.74
CA TYR A 118 -18.01 -1.60 2.42
C TYR A 118 -18.20 -2.91 1.64
N ARG A 119 -19.22 -2.96 0.78
CA ARG A 119 -19.48 -4.12 -0.10
C ARG A 119 -19.15 -3.76 -1.55
N PHE A 120 -18.94 -4.77 -2.39
CA PHE A 120 -18.64 -4.63 -3.82
C PHE A 120 -19.86 -4.99 -4.68
N PRO A 121 -20.86 -4.09 -4.80
CA PRO A 121 -22.06 -4.41 -5.54
C PRO A 121 -21.78 -4.42 -7.05
N ILE A 122 -22.48 -5.30 -7.77
CA ILE A 122 -22.54 -5.37 -9.23
C ILE A 122 -23.98 -5.58 -9.69
N ARG A 123 -24.26 -5.23 -10.95
CA ARG A 123 -25.54 -5.55 -11.61
C ARG A 123 -25.47 -6.91 -12.28
N VAL A 124 -26.43 -7.77 -11.98
CA VAL A 124 -26.66 -9.05 -12.65
C VAL A 124 -28.13 -9.09 -13.09
N GLY A 125 -28.36 -8.78 -14.37
CA GLY A 125 -29.72 -8.51 -14.85
C GLY A 125 -30.31 -7.26 -14.16
N SER A 126 -31.53 -7.39 -13.63
CA SER A 126 -32.21 -6.34 -12.84
C SER A 126 -31.80 -6.33 -11.36
N ASN A 127 -31.03 -7.31 -10.89
CA ASN A 127 -30.67 -7.45 -9.49
C ASN A 127 -29.30 -6.86 -9.19
N ILE A 128 -29.09 -6.54 -7.91
CA ILE A 128 -27.77 -6.26 -7.36
C ILE A 128 -27.26 -7.51 -6.66
N ASP A 129 -26.08 -7.94 -7.04
CA ASP A 129 -25.30 -8.97 -6.35
C ASP A 129 -24.03 -8.36 -5.76
N TYR A 130 -23.29 -9.12 -4.96
CA TYR A 130 -22.06 -8.68 -4.30
C TYR A 130 -20.91 -9.60 -4.66
N LEU A 131 -19.82 -9.01 -5.15
CA LEU A 131 -18.62 -9.77 -5.44
C LEU A 131 -17.92 -10.21 -4.15
N ASP A 132 -17.58 -11.50 -4.11
CA ASP A 132 -16.59 -12.04 -3.20
C ASP A 132 -15.19 -11.98 -3.84
N ILE A 133 -14.20 -12.57 -3.17
CA ILE A 133 -12.82 -12.58 -3.68
C ILE A 133 -12.70 -13.25 -5.07
N THR A 134 -13.54 -14.25 -5.36
CA THR A 134 -13.49 -14.99 -6.62
C THR A 134 -13.98 -14.15 -7.79
N GLY A 135 -14.95 -13.26 -7.55
CA GLY A 135 -15.41 -12.28 -8.54
C GLY A 135 -14.59 -11.00 -8.58
N LEU A 136 -13.96 -10.60 -7.47
CA LEU A 136 -13.13 -9.39 -7.42
C LEU A 136 -11.81 -9.53 -8.15
N ILE A 137 -11.11 -10.66 -8.01
CA ILE A 137 -9.83 -10.90 -8.70
C ILE A 137 -9.94 -10.72 -10.22
N PRO A 138 -10.89 -11.37 -10.94
CA PRO A 138 -11.00 -11.20 -12.38
C PRO A 138 -11.41 -9.77 -12.78
N LEU A 139 -12.29 -9.13 -12.01
CA LEU A 139 -12.67 -7.73 -12.26
C LEU A 139 -11.48 -6.77 -12.07
N ALA A 140 -10.65 -7.01 -11.05
CA ALA A 140 -9.44 -6.24 -10.80
C ALA A 140 -8.40 -6.46 -11.90
N LYS A 141 -8.27 -7.69 -12.41
CA LYS A 141 -7.43 -7.99 -13.57
C LYS A 141 -7.90 -7.24 -14.82
N GLU A 142 -9.20 -7.25 -15.11
CA GLU A 142 -9.79 -6.54 -16.26
C GLU A 142 -9.57 -5.03 -16.16
N ARG A 143 -9.90 -4.42 -15.01
CA ARG A 143 -9.94 -2.95 -14.86
C ARG A 143 -8.61 -2.32 -14.50
N LEU A 144 -7.81 -3.00 -13.71
CA LEU A 144 -6.56 -2.47 -13.16
C LEU A 144 -5.33 -3.06 -13.86
N GLY A 145 -5.52 -3.98 -14.81
CA GLY A 145 -4.41 -4.64 -15.51
C GLY A 145 -3.56 -5.52 -14.59
N LEU A 146 -4.14 -5.98 -13.47
CA LEU A 146 -3.43 -6.80 -12.49
C LEU A 146 -3.28 -8.24 -13.01
N ASP A 147 -2.19 -8.50 -13.71
CA ASP A 147 -1.83 -9.86 -14.11
C ASP A 147 -0.98 -10.52 -13.01
N TYR A 148 -1.61 -11.28 -12.12
CA TYR A 148 -0.95 -11.96 -11.00
C TYR A 148 0.12 -12.99 -11.42
N ALA A 149 0.15 -13.42 -12.69
CA ALA A 149 1.19 -14.31 -13.20
C ALA A 149 2.53 -13.57 -13.46
N THR A 150 2.49 -12.25 -13.66
CA THR A 150 3.66 -11.43 -14.03
C THR A 150 3.90 -10.26 -13.07
N THR A 151 2.87 -9.87 -12.31
CA THR A 151 2.89 -8.72 -11.40
C THR A 151 3.22 -9.21 -9.99
N LYS A 152 4.45 -8.92 -9.53
CA LYS A 152 4.87 -9.24 -8.16
C LYS A 152 3.98 -8.51 -7.14
N PRO A 153 3.65 -9.13 -6.00
CA PRO A 153 2.84 -8.52 -4.93
C PRO A 153 3.37 -7.15 -4.44
N GLU A 154 4.66 -6.90 -4.68
CA GLU A 154 5.38 -5.66 -4.37
C GLU A 154 4.75 -4.41 -5.03
N ILE A 155 4.06 -4.53 -6.18
CA ILE A 155 3.40 -3.39 -6.87
C ILE A 155 2.04 -3.05 -6.23
N LEU A 156 1.34 -4.05 -5.67
CA LEU A 156 0.04 -3.85 -5.00
C LEU A 156 0.19 -3.17 -3.63
N LEU A 157 1.34 -3.33 -2.98
CA LEU A 157 1.66 -2.64 -1.72
C LEU A 157 2.17 -1.21 -1.92
N ARG A 158 2.63 -0.85 -3.13
CA ARG A 158 3.09 0.51 -3.45
C ARG A 158 1.98 1.44 -3.91
N SER A 159 0.82 0.91 -4.32
CA SER A 159 -0.27 1.67 -4.94
C SER A 159 -1.41 2.05 -3.98
N SER A 160 -1.36 1.63 -2.71
CA SER A 160 -1.88 2.51 -1.67
C SER A 160 -0.93 3.69 -1.59
N SER A 161 -1.25 4.74 -2.34
CA SER A 161 -1.02 6.09 -1.87
C SER A 161 -1.55 6.15 -0.44
N PHE A 162 -0.67 5.82 0.53
CA PHE A 162 -0.52 6.69 1.67
C PHE A 162 -0.41 8.06 1.01
N GLU A 163 -1.52 8.81 0.95
CA GLU A 163 -1.42 10.26 1.00
C GLU A 163 -0.27 10.51 1.97
N GLU A 164 0.80 11.18 1.53
CA GLU A 164 1.91 11.55 2.41
C GLU A 164 1.28 12.14 3.66
N ARG A 165 1.10 11.30 4.68
CA ARG A 165 0.52 11.73 5.94
C ARG A 165 1.68 12.47 6.51
N VAL A 166 1.67 13.79 6.31
CA VAL A 166 2.65 14.70 6.89
C VAL A 166 2.78 14.28 8.34
N LYS A 167 3.91 13.62 8.64
CA LYS A 167 4.14 13.08 9.97
C LYS A 167 4.12 14.28 10.91
N THR A 168 3.35 14.17 11.97
CA THR A 168 3.29 15.22 12.98
C THR A 168 4.36 14.96 14.03
N LYS A 169 4.77 15.97 14.79
CA LYS A 169 5.69 15.75 15.91
C LYS A 169 5.08 14.81 16.96
N ALA A 170 5.92 14.00 17.57
CA ALA A 170 5.53 13.15 18.68
C ALA A 170 5.13 14.02 19.89
N LYS A 171 4.12 13.57 20.64
CA LYS A 171 3.73 14.27 21.86
C LYS A 171 4.62 13.84 23.02
N PRO A 172 4.94 14.73 23.99
CA PRO A 172 5.75 14.37 25.15
C PRO A 172 5.25 13.13 25.91
N GLU A 173 3.93 12.96 26.03
CA GLU A 173 3.33 11.82 26.72
C GLU A 173 3.49 10.50 25.95
N GLU A 174 3.54 10.56 24.61
CA GLU A 174 3.80 9.39 23.76
C GLU A 174 5.27 8.96 23.91
N ILE A 175 6.19 9.93 23.97
CA ILE A 175 7.62 9.71 24.16
C ILE A 175 7.89 9.12 25.55
N GLU A 176 7.35 9.73 26.61
CA GLU A 176 7.52 9.27 27.99
C GLU A 176 7.04 7.82 28.18
N LEU A 177 5.90 7.47 27.59
CA LEU A 177 5.36 6.12 27.65
C LEU A 177 6.31 5.10 27.01
N CYS A 178 6.90 5.44 25.85
CA CYS A 178 7.84 4.58 25.14
C CYS A 178 9.15 4.41 25.94
N LEU A 179 9.73 5.52 26.41
CA LEU A 179 10.99 5.52 27.18
C LEU A 179 10.88 4.69 28.46
N LYS A 180 9.78 4.88 29.20
CA LYS A 180 9.54 4.13 30.44
C LYS A 180 9.47 2.61 30.20
N ALA A 181 8.91 2.17 29.06
CA ALA A 181 8.79 0.75 28.75
C ALA A 181 10.13 0.13 28.35
N VAL A 182 10.99 0.86 27.63
CA VAL A 182 12.31 0.35 27.21
C VAL A 182 13.35 0.33 28.33
N GLU A 183 13.16 1.11 29.40
CA GLU A 183 14.01 1.07 30.60
C GLU A 183 13.74 -0.15 31.51
N TRP A 184 12.68 -0.91 31.26
CA TRP A 184 12.31 -2.02 32.13
C TRP A 184 13.31 -3.19 32.06
N ILE A 185 13.61 -3.79 33.22
CA ILE A 185 14.53 -4.94 33.34
C ILE A 185 14.00 -6.16 32.56
N ASN A 186 12.68 -6.28 32.43
CA ASN A 186 12.02 -7.39 31.76
C ASN A 186 12.10 -7.25 30.23
N LYS A 187 12.60 -8.30 29.57
CA LYS A 187 12.77 -8.38 28.10
C LYS A 187 11.46 -8.15 27.32
N GLU A 188 10.37 -8.84 27.68
CA GLU A 188 9.08 -8.72 26.99
C GLU A 188 8.51 -7.30 27.10
N ALA A 189 8.76 -6.68 28.24
CA ALA A 189 8.32 -5.35 28.53
C ALA A 189 9.09 -4.31 27.69
N ARG A 190 10.42 -4.49 27.52
CA ARG A 190 11.21 -3.70 26.55
C ARG A 190 10.79 -3.92 25.11
N LEU A 191 10.54 -5.17 24.71
CA LEU A 191 10.04 -5.49 23.37
C LEU A 191 8.71 -4.80 23.09
N GLN A 192 7.81 -4.74 24.08
CA GLN A 192 6.56 -3.99 23.93
C GLN A 192 6.82 -2.49 23.77
N GLY A 193 7.73 -1.91 24.56
CA GLY A 193 8.16 -0.52 24.38
C GLY A 193 8.69 -0.24 22.98
N LEU A 194 9.53 -1.12 22.45
CA LEU A 194 10.03 -1.02 21.07
C LEU A 194 8.93 -1.13 20.01
N ARG A 195 7.90 -1.97 20.21
CA ARG A 195 6.74 -2.02 19.31
C ARG A 195 5.94 -0.72 19.32
N GLU A 196 5.83 -0.05 20.46
CA GLU A 196 5.21 1.28 20.53
C GLU A 196 6.06 2.33 19.80
N ILE A 197 7.39 2.30 19.94
CA ILE A 197 8.31 3.17 19.18
C ILE A 197 8.18 2.92 17.69
N GLU A 198 8.17 1.66 17.25
CA GLU A 198 7.95 1.28 15.86
C GLU A 198 6.64 1.86 15.30
N LEU A 199 5.53 1.69 16.03
CA LEU A 199 4.24 2.24 15.66
C LEU A 199 4.26 3.78 15.60
N LEU A 200 5.02 4.41 16.49
CA LEU A 200 5.20 5.85 16.54
C LEU A 200 6.00 6.35 15.32
N SER A 201 7.06 5.64 14.91
CA SER A 201 7.87 5.97 13.73
C SER A 201 7.07 5.98 12.42
N TYR A 202 5.99 5.20 12.33
CA TYR A 202 5.05 5.27 11.19
C TYR A 202 4.13 6.50 11.22
N LYS A 203 3.88 7.09 12.38
CA LYS A 203 2.89 8.15 12.59
C LYS A 203 3.50 9.53 12.81
N ARG A 204 4.73 9.59 13.35
CA ARG A 204 5.38 10.79 13.85
C ARG A 204 6.78 10.97 13.29
N GLN A 205 7.22 12.22 13.23
CA GLN A 205 8.63 12.55 13.01
C GLN A 205 9.38 12.27 14.31
N MET A 206 10.42 11.44 14.25
CA MET A 206 11.18 10.97 15.41
C MET A 206 12.67 11.32 15.35
N PHE A 207 13.14 11.90 14.24
CA PHE A 207 14.57 12.15 14.01
C PHE A 207 15.15 13.32 14.84
N ASP A 208 14.30 14.19 15.39
CA ASP A 208 14.68 15.30 16.27
C ASP A 208 14.48 14.98 17.77
N GLU A 209 14.01 13.77 18.10
CA GLU A 209 13.69 13.39 19.49
C GLU A 209 14.89 12.70 20.15
N ASP A 210 15.85 13.51 20.62
CA ASP A 210 17.15 13.04 21.15
C ASP A 210 17.02 11.93 22.21
N GLN A 211 16.02 12.01 23.09
CA GLN A 211 15.80 10.99 24.14
C GLN A 211 15.51 9.61 23.56
N ILE A 212 14.73 9.54 22.47
CA ILE A 212 14.43 8.28 21.79
C ILE A 212 15.68 7.79 21.06
N LEU A 213 16.41 8.70 20.41
CA LEU A 213 17.63 8.34 19.70
C LEU A 213 18.71 7.78 20.64
N GLU A 214 18.90 8.40 21.80
CA GLU A 214 19.80 7.91 22.86
C GLU A 214 19.35 6.54 23.37
N ALA A 215 18.06 6.35 23.64
CA ALA A 215 17.54 5.06 24.09
C ALA A 215 17.76 3.95 23.05
N LEU A 216 17.51 4.21 21.76
CA LEU A 216 17.78 3.25 20.70
C LEU A 216 19.28 2.93 20.58
N GLU A 217 20.14 3.94 20.75
CA GLU A 217 21.60 3.79 20.72
C GLU A 217 22.12 2.88 21.83
N GLU A 218 21.59 3.04 23.05
CA GLU A 218 21.91 2.16 24.17
C GLU A 218 21.41 0.73 23.92
N LEU A 219 20.19 0.57 23.41
CA LEU A 219 19.57 -0.73 23.16
C LEU A 219 20.21 -1.51 22.00
N LEU A 220 20.95 -0.86 21.09
CA LEU A 220 21.82 -1.54 20.13
C LEU A 220 22.93 -2.35 20.82
N ASN A 221 23.23 -2.07 22.09
CA ASN A 221 24.17 -2.82 22.91
C ASN A 221 23.47 -3.72 23.96
N ASP A 222 22.14 -3.88 23.90
CA ASP A 222 21.41 -4.75 24.83
C ASP A 222 21.94 -6.18 24.74
N LYS A 223 22.01 -6.89 25.86
CA LYS A 223 22.46 -8.30 25.92
C LYS A 223 21.56 -9.24 25.10
N GLU A 224 20.28 -8.92 24.99
CA GLU A 224 19.27 -9.73 24.30
C GLU A 224 19.27 -9.42 22.79
N ALA A 225 19.58 -10.42 21.97
CA ALA A 225 19.69 -10.22 20.52
C ALA A 225 18.38 -9.79 19.84
N GLU A 226 17.23 -10.23 20.36
CA GLU A 226 15.91 -9.83 19.85
C GLU A 226 15.64 -8.34 20.05
N ILE A 227 16.15 -7.75 21.14
CA ILE A 227 16.05 -6.31 21.39
C ILE A 227 16.88 -5.56 20.35
N ARG A 228 18.15 -5.94 20.17
CA ARG A 228 19.03 -5.33 19.16
C ARG A 228 18.43 -5.43 17.77
N LYS A 229 17.96 -6.61 17.36
CA LYS A 229 17.28 -6.82 16.08
C LYS A 229 16.09 -5.88 15.92
N LYS A 230 15.25 -5.76 16.95
CA LYS A 230 14.06 -4.90 16.87
C LYS A 230 14.41 -3.42 16.77
N VAL A 231 15.45 -2.96 17.45
CA VAL A 231 15.98 -1.59 17.30
C VAL A 231 16.45 -1.35 15.87
N ILE A 232 17.18 -2.30 15.29
CA ILE A 232 17.65 -2.22 13.90
C ILE A 232 16.43 -2.09 12.96
N GLU A 233 15.39 -2.92 13.10
CA GLU A 233 14.15 -2.79 12.32
C GLU A 233 13.52 -1.39 12.41
N ILE A 234 13.46 -0.80 13.61
CA ILE A 234 12.95 0.57 13.83
C ILE A 234 13.80 1.60 13.09
N LEU A 235 15.13 1.49 13.15
CA LEU A 235 16.03 2.38 12.43
C LEU A 235 15.80 2.31 10.92
N SER A 236 15.57 1.12 10.35
CA SER A 236 15.25 0.97 8.91
C SER A 236 13.99 1.75 8.53
N ILE A 237 12.95 1.70 9.36
CA ILE A 237 11.71 2.44 9.15
C ILE A 237 11.98 3.95 9.19
N MET A 238 12.76 4.42 10.17
CA MET A 238 13.11 5.83 10.30
C MET A 238 13.91 6.29 9.07
N ILE A 239 15.01 5.61 8.72
CA ILE A 239 15.85 5.94 7.56
C ILE A 239 15.06 5.98 6.25
N SER A 240 14.10 5.07 6.07
CA SER A 240 13.31 4.96 4.84
C SER A 240 12.20 6.02 4.72
N SER A 241 11.85 6.70 5.81
CA SER A 241 10.68 7.58 5.85
C SER A 241 10.98 9.05 6.13
N GLU A 242 12.24 9.39 6.37
CA GLU A 242 12.68 10.78 6.57
C GLU A 242 13.29 11.38 5.30
N ASP A 243 13.34 12.72 5.25
CA ASP A 243 14.00 13.46 4.17
C ASP A 243 15.52 13.23 4.15
N ASP A 244 16.18 13.67 3.06
CA ASP A 244 17.60 13.41 2.85
C ASP A 244 18.51 13.95 3.97
N GLU A 245 18.18 15.08 4.60
CA GLU A 245 18.98 15.68 5.69
C GLU A 245 18.83 14.85 6.97
N SER A 246 17.58 14.59 7.35
CA SER A 246 17.23 13.80 8.53
C SER A 246 17.76 12.36 8.43
N ARG A 247 17.68 11.76 7.24
CA ARG A 247 18.25 10.46 6.94
C ARG A 247 19.76 10.46 7.13
N GLN A 248 20.47 11.49 6.67
CA GLN A 248 21.92 11.58 6.82
C GLN A 248 22.34 11.66 8.30
N LYS A 249 21.61 12.42 9.13
CA LYS A 249 21.86 12.49 10.58
C LYS A 249 21.75 11.12 11.26
N LEU A 250 20.73 10.33 10.91
CA LEU A 250 20.57 8.97 11.42
C LEU A 250 21.71 8.05 10.96
N ILE A 251 22.12 8.16 9.69
CA ILE A 251 23.26 7.41 9.15
C ILE A 251 24.54 7.73 9.94
N ASP A 252 24.84 9.02 10.11
CA ASP A 252 26.05 9.47 10.81
C ASP A 252 26.07 9.00 12.26
N ARG A 253 24.90 9.00 12.93
CA ARG A 253 24.77 8.57 14.32
C ARG A 253 24.99 7.06 14.50
N TYR A 254 24.30 6.23 13.70
CA TYR A 254 24.22 4.77 13.97
C TYR A 254 25.16 3.89 13.15
N SER A 255 25.81 4.42 12.10
CA SER A 255 26.62 3.61 11.18
C SER A 255 27.66 2.74 11.91
N ASN A 256 28.41 3.31 12.85
CA ASN A 256 29.49 2.59 13.54
C ASN A 256 28.97 1.41 14.36
N GLN A 257 27.85 1.58 15.07
CA GLN A 257 27.24 0.49 15.85
C GLN A 257 26.68 -0.60 14.93
N LEU A 258 26.01 -0.22 13.84
CA LEU A 258 25.52 -1.18 12.85
C LEU A 258 26.65 -1.97 12.19
N ILE A 259 27.78 -1.32 11.89
CA ILE A 259 29.00 -1.99 11.39
C ILE A 259 29.51 -3.00 12.41
N ASN A 260 29.59 -2.62 13.69
CA ASN A 260 30.04 -3.52 14.75
C ASN A 260 29.11 -4.72 14.91
N ILE A 261 27.80 -4.51 14.89
CA ILE A 261 26.80 -5.60 14.94
C ILE A 261 26.96 -6.51 13.72
N ALA A 262 27.00 -5.94 12.51
CA ALA A 262 27.17 -6.70 11.28
C ALA A 262 28.42 -7.59 11.28
N LYS A 263 29.54 -7.08 11.81
CA LYS A 263 30.81 -7.81 11.88
C LYS A 263 30.87 -8.85 13.00
N ALA A 264 30.43 -8.51 14.21
CA ALA A 264 30.82 -9.25 15.41
C ALA A 264 29.67 -9.75 16.30
N ASP A 265 28.41 -9.45 15.98
CA ASP A 265 27.29 -9.89 16.81
C ASP A 265 27.18 -11.42 16.83
N SER A 266 26.93 -12.01 18.01
CA SER A 266 26.82 -13.47 18.14
C SER A 266 25.54 -14.03 17.51
N ASN A 267 24.52 -13.20 17.33
CA ASN A 267 23.24 -13.58 16.75
C ASN A 267 23.19 -13.27 15.25
N LEU A 268 23.00 -14.31 14.45
CA LEU A 268 22.99 -14.20 12.98
C LEU A 268 21.84 -13.35 12.44
N GLU A 269 20.70 -13.28 13.14
CA GLU A 269 19.57 -12.46 12.70
C GLU A 269 19.89 -10.97 12.86
N ALA A 270 20.41 -10.57 14.03
CA ALA A 270 20.86 -9.20 14.26
C ALA A 270 21.96 -8.78 13.27
N ARG A 271 22.94 -9.66 12.99
CA ARG A 271 23.95 -9.41 11.94
C ARG A 271 23.32 -9.18 10.58
N SER A 272 22.44 -10.09 10.16
CA SER A 272 21.81 -10.01 8.83
C SER A 272 20.96 -8.75 8.66
N GLU A 273 20.29 -8.34 9.72
CA GLU A 273 19.45 -7.15 9.72
C GLU A 273 20.30 -5.87 9.69
N ALA A 274 21.39 -5.81 10.46
CA ALA A 274 22.35 -4.70 10.40
C ALA A 274 22.96 -4.55 9.00
N ILE A 275 23.32 -5.67 8.34
CA ILE A 275 23.84 -5.65 6.97
C ILE A 275 22.77 -5.11 6.00
N ARG A 276 21.52 -5.57 6.11
CA ARG A 276 20.41 -5.07 5.28
C ARG A 276 20.29 -3.56 5.38
N ILE A 277 20.37 -2.99 6.59
CA ILE A 277 20.29 -1.54 6.76
C ILE A 277 21.52 -0.83 6.22
N LEU A 278 22.73 -1.35 6.44
CA LEU A 278 23.93 -0.73 5.87
C LEU A 278 23.89 -0.68 4.34
N VAL A 279 23.26 -1.67 3.70
CA VAL A 279 22.94 -1.64 2.26
C VAL A 279 21.99 -0.50 1.93
N GLU A 280 20.88 -0.35 2.68
CA GLU A 280 19.90 0.73 2.46
C GLU A 280 20.50 2.13 2.67
N MET A 281 21.42 2.25 3.62
CA MET A 281 22.19 3.47 3.87
C MET A 281 23.25 3.75 2.81
N ASN A 282 23.51 2.81 1.88
CA ASN A 282 24.66 2.85 0.96
C ASN A 282 26.00 3.07 1.70
N ASN A 283 26.15 2.47 2.89
CA ASN A 283 27.37 2.61 3.68
C ASN A 283 28.52 1.83 3.02
N LYS A 284 29.64 2.49 2.72
CA LYS A 284 30.79 1.89 2.02
C LYS A 284 31.40 0.67 2.74
N HIS A 285 31.30 0.60 4.07
CA HIS A 285 31.84 -0.53 4.83
C HIS A 285 31.05 -1.83 4.61
N VAL A 286 29.83 -1.74 4.06
CA VAL A 286 29.04 -2.93 3.70
C VAL A 286 29.76 -3.80 2.67
N ILE A 287 30.58 -3.20 1.81
CA ILE A 287 31.39 -3.89 0.81
C ILE A 287 32.34 -4.87 1.49
N GLU A 288 33.13 -4.39 2.45
CA GLU A 288 34.09 -5.23 3.18
C GLU A 288 33.38 -6.35 3.94
N ILE A 289 32.25 -6.03 4.58
CA ILE A 289 31.45 -7.00 5.33
C ILE A 289 30.92 -8.11 4.40
N ILE A 290 30.40 -7.75 3.23
CA ILE A 290 29.91 -8.71 2.24
C ILE A 290 31.04 -9.62 1.75
N ILE A 291 32.22 -9.05 1.45
CA ILE A 291 33.38 -9.82 1.00
C ILE A 291 33.85 -10.78 2.11
N GLU A 292 33.99 -10.29 3.33
CA GLU A 292 34.37 -11.09 4.51
C GLU A 292 33.40 -12.25 4.74
N ILE A 293 32.09 -12.00 4.68
CA ILE A 293 31.08 -13.04 4.88
C ILE A 293 31.09 -14.06 3.76
N THR A 294 31.32 -13.62 2.52
CA THR A 294 31.40 -14.53 1.37
C THR A 294 32.57 -15.51 1.53
N ILE A 295 33.72 -15.02 2.01
CA ILE A 295 34.99 -15.78 2.04
C ILE A 295 35.17 -16.56 3.34
N GLN A 296 34.86 -15.97 4.49
CA GLN A 296 35.33 -16.46 5.79
C GLN A 296 34.21 -17.05 6.67
N GLU A 297 32.96 -16.66 6.45
CA GLU A 297 31.87 -16.97 7.38
C GLU A 297 31.17 -18.29 7.11
N LYS A 298 30.37 -18.72 8.08
CA LYS A 298 29.56 -19.95 7.99
C LYS A 298 28.48 -19.84 6.91
N ASP A 299 28.13 -20.98 6.29
CA ASP A 299 27.13 -21.04 5.21
C ASP A 299 25.77 -20.44 5.64
N GLU A 300 25.39 -20.57 6.91
CA GLU A 300 24.12 -20.06 7.41
C GLU A 300 23.99 -18.54 7.27
N LEU A 301 25.01 -17.78 7.66
CA LEU A 301 24.98 -16.32 7.55
C LEU A 301 25.03 -15.86 6.09
N PHE A 302 25.89 -16.50 5.28
CA PHE A 302 25.97 -16.26 3.84
C PHE A 302 24.61 -16.44 3.17
N ASN A 303 23.93 -17.57 3.43
CA ASN A 303 22.62 -17.88 2.86
C ASN A 303 21.54 -16.85 3.26
N ARG A 304 21.60 -16.31 4.48
CA ARG A 304 20.68 -15.25 4.92
C ARG A 304 20.90 -13.96 4.13
N ILE A 305 22.14 -13.48 4.03
CA ILE A 305 22.46 -12.22 3.33
C ILE A 305 22.19 -12.32 1.83
N LYS A 306 22.48 -13.49 1.23
CA LYS A 306 22.17 -13.80 -0.16
C LYS A 306 20.70 -13.52 -0.51
N SER A 307 19.78 -13.80 0.43
CA SER A 307 18.34 -13.64 0.22
C SER A 307 17.85 -12.19 0.32
N SER A 308 18.58 -11.32 1.04
CA SER A 308 18.06 -10.03 1.52
C SER A 308 18.81 -8.79 1.00
N GLY A 309 20.05 -8.90 0.50
CA GLY A 309 20.99 -7.78 0.63
C GLY A 309 21.48 -7.00 -0.61
N PHE A 310 21.06 -7.28 -1.84
CA PHE A 310 21.79 -6.70 -3.00
C PHE A 310 20.96 -5.84 -3.97
N ARG A 311 19.65 -5.77 -3.80
CA ARG A 311 18.78 -5.03 -4.73
C ARG A 311 18.91 -3.51 -4.57
N ASN A 312 19.11 -3.03 -3.35
CA ASN A 312 19.07 -1.61 -3.02
C ASN A 312 20.45 -0.91 -3.08
N LEU A 313 21.52 -1.66 -3.39
CA LEU A 313 22.85 -1.07 -3.57
C LEU A 313 22.85 -0.11 -4.75
N VAL A 314 23.48 1.06 -4.60
CA VAL A 314 23.78 1.93 -5.75
C VAL A 314 24.77 1.26 -6.70
N GLU A 315 24.70 1.60 -7.99
CA GLU A 315 25.51 0.97 -9.04
C GLU A 315 27.03 1.08 -8.79
N GLU A 316 27.50 2.19 -8.20
CA GLU A 316 28.90 2.35 -7.82
C GLU A 316 29.34 1.28 -6.80
N THR A 317 28.52 1.05 -5.76
CA THR A 317 28.79 0.03 -4.74
C THR A 317 28.70 -1.38 -5.31
N LYS A 318 27.73 -1.63 -6.21
CA LYS A 318 27.64 -2.92 -6.93
C LYS A 318 28.89 -3.19 -7.75
N LEU A 319 29.41 -2.18 -8.46
CA LEU A 319 30.62 -2.31 -9.27
C LEU A 319 31.84 -2.60 -8.40
N GLU A 320 32.00 -1.92 -7.27
CA GLU A 320 33.11 -2.15 -6.36
C GLU A 320 33.07 -3.57 -5.76
N ILE A 321 31.89 -4.05 -5.35
CA ILE A 321 31.71 -5.43 -4.87
C ILE A 321 32.08 -6.44 -5.97
N LYS A 322 31.62 -6.22 -7.21
CA LYS A 322 31.96 -7.09 -8.36
C LYS A 322 33.47 -7.18 -8.56
N ASN A 323 34.17 -6.05 -8.56
CA ASN A 323 35.62 -6.01 -8.78
C ASN A 323 36.37 -6.81 -7.70
N LYS A 324 36.06 -6.57 -6.42
CA LYS A 324 36.69 -7.29 -5.30
C LYS A 324 36.39 -8.79 -5.35
N LEU A 325 35.17 -9.19 -5.68
CA LEU A 325 34.81 -10.60 -5.84
C LEU A 325 35.51 -11.28 -7.01
N ILE A 326 35.68 -10.60 -8.14
CA ILE A 326 36.42 -11.14 -9.30
C ILE A 326 37.90 -11.32 -8.96
N GLU A 327 38.50 -10.38 -8.25
CA GLU A 327 39.88 -10.50 -7.74
C GLU A 327 40.03 -11.74 -6.84
N GLU A 328 39.09 -11.95 -5.92
CA GLU A 328 39.08 -13.11 -5.03
C GLU A 328 38.78 -14.42 -5.75
N LEU A 329 37.94 -14.42 -6.79
CA LEU A 329 37.67 -15.59 -7.62
C LEU A 329 38.92 -16.04 -8.41
N ASN A 330 39.71 -15.07 -8.89
CA ASN A 330 40.97 -15.33 -9.59
C ASN A 330 42.08 -15.83 -8.66
N ASN A 331 41.92 -15.69 -7.34
CA ASN A 331 42.87 -16.21 -6.37
C ASN A 331 42.76 -17.74 -6.28
N SER A 332 43.74 -18.44 -6.85
CA SER A 332 43.75 -19.91 -7.00
C SER A 332 43.72 -20.70 -5.69
N LYS A 333 43.90 -20.04 -4.54
CA LYS A 333 43.90 -20.67 -3.21
C LYS A 333 42.52 -20.84 -2.58
N GLN A 334 41.47 -20.27 -3.18
CA GLN A 334 40.12 -20.37 -2.62
C GLN A 334 39.54 -21.79 -2.76
N SER A 335 38.83 -22.25 -1.72
CA SER A 335 38.11 -23.52 -1.76
C SER A 335 36.97 -23.48 -2.79
N GLU A 336 36.57 -24.63 -3.32
CA GLU A 336 35.47 -24.71 -4.30
C GLU A 336 34.15 -24.14 -3.75
N ASN A 337 33.89 -24.32 -2.45
CA ASN A 337 32.71 -23.71 -1.80
C ASN A 337 32.77 -22.17 -1.88
N ILE A 338 33.92 -21.56 -1.54
CA ILE A 338 34.08 -20.10 -1.59
C ILE A 338 33.92 -19.59 -3.03
N LYS A 339 34.49 -20.28 -4.02
CA LYS A 339 34.30 -19.91 -5.44
C LYS A 339 32.82 -19.93 -5.83
N ASN A 340 32.08 -20.97 -5.43
CA ASN A 340 30.65 -21.05 -5.69
C ASN A 340 29.88 -19.89 -5.03
N ARG A 341 30.18 -19.57 -3.77
CA ARG A 341 29.57 -18.41 -3.08
C ARG A 341 29.85 -17.10 -3.82
N ILE A 342 31.09 -16.88 -4.25
CA ILE A 342 31.47 -15.69 -5.03
C ILE A 342 30.64 -15.61 -6.32
N ILE A 343 30.55 -16.70 -7.09
CA ILE A 343 29.77 -16.78 -8.33
C ILE A 343 28.30 -16.46 -8.06
N GLU A 344 27.72 -17.00 -6.99
CA GLU A 344 26.33 -16.73 -6.62
C GLU A 344 26.06 -15.25 -6.33
N ILE A 345 26.96 -14.57 -5.61
CA ILE A 345 26.81 -13.13 -5.34
C ILE A 345 26.94 -12.33 -6.63
N LEU A 346 27.92 -12.65 -7.49
CA LEU A 346 28.08 -12.01 -8.79
C LEU A 346 26.82 -12.15 -9.66
N GLU A 347 26.20 -13.33 -9.65
CA GLU A 347 24.93 -13.59 -10.34
C GLU A 347 23.78 -12.75 -9.79
N ILE A 348 23.66 -12.63 -8.46
CA ILE A 348 22.65 -11.79 -7.82
C ILE A 348 22.82 -10.32 -8.22
N ILE A 349 24.05 -9.80 -8.22
CA ILE A 349 24.32 -8.42 -8.62
C ILE A 349 24.08 -8.24 -10.14
N ARG A 350 24.34 -9.26 -10.97
CA ARG A 350 24.02 -9.22 -12.40
C ARG A 350 22.50 -9.12 -12.63
N MET A 351 21.71 -9.90 -11.90
CA MET A 351 20.25 -9.89 -12.00
C MET A 351 19.61 -8.61 -11.45
N SER A 352 20.28 -7.91 -10.52
CA SER A 352 19.74 -6.69 -9.91
C SER A 352 19.90 -5.41 -10.77
N GLY A 353 20.67 -5.45 -11.86
CA GLY A 353 20.85 -4.32 -12.79
C GLY A 353 19.98 -4.38 -14.06
N GLY A 354 19.05 -5.33 -14.16
CA GLY A 354 18.39 -5.70 -15.43
C GLY A 354 17.07 -5.02 -15.78
N PHE A 355 16.73 -3.85 -15.23
CA PHE A 355 15.42 -3.20 -15.47
C PHE A 355 15.45 -1.74 -15.96
N ASP A 356 16.60 -1.27 -16.45
CA ASP A 356 16.66 0.00 -17.20
C ASP A 356 16.79 -0.30 -18.71
N PHE A 357 15.66 -0.64 -19.34
CA PHE A 357 15.47 -0.62 -20.79
C PHE A 357 14.11 -0.04 -21.17
#